data_AF-A0A3D1JV56-F1
#
_entry.id   AF-A0A3D1JV56-F1
#
_cell.length_a   1.000
_cell.length_b   1.000
_cell.length_c   1.000
_cell.angle_alpha   90.00
_cell.angle_beta   90.00
_cell.angle_gamma   90.00
#
_symmetry.space_group_name_H-M   'P 1'
#
loop_
_entity.id
_entity.type
_entity.pdbx_description
1 polymer ?
#
loop_
_entity_poly.entity_id
_entity_poly.type
_entity_poly.pdbx_seq_one_letter_code
_entity_poly.pdbx_strand_id
1 'polypeptide(L)' 'MYFFGKYNHQMDAKGRLRIPCKLKSTLGSDFIVSRGVGGCLFIFAPDKIEEIQHKLASIPFGDKQNQ' A
#
# COMPACT_ATOMS: atom_id res chain seq x y z
N MET A 1 2.53 -6.90 13.93
CA MET A 1 3.27 -5.62 14.11
C MET A 1 2.53 -4.52 13.37
N TYR A 2 2.50 -3.28 13.87
CA TYR A 2 1.65 -2.21 13.33
C TYR A 2 2.40 -1.28 12.37
N PHE A 3 1.74 -0.83 11.29
CA PHE A 3 2.21 0.28 10.46
C PHE A 3 1.74 1.60 11.08
N PHE A 4 2.61 2.28 11.82
CA PHE A 4 2.28 3.56 12.46
C PHE A 4 3.47 4.51 12.48
N GLY A 5 3.16 5.81 12.49
CA GLY A 5 4.13 6.91 12.55
C GLY A 5 4.14 7.77 11.29
N LYS A 6 4.79 8.92 11.40
CA LYS A 6 5.05 9.85 10.29
C LYS A 6 6.56 9.98 10.12
N TYR A 7 7.02 9.86 8.90
CA TYR A 7 8.45 9.89 8.57
C TYR A 7 8.64 10.86 7.40
N ASN A 8 9.39 11.94 7.62
CA ASN A 8 9.72 12.89 6.56
C ASN A 8 11.02 12.46 5.90
N HIS A 9 10.97 12.16 4.60
CA HIS A 9 12.13 11.77 3.80
C HIS A 9 12.16 12.57 2.51
N GLN A 10 13.35 13.03 2.12
CA GLN A 10 13.57 13.57 0.78
C GLN A 10 13.79 12.43 -0.21
N MET A 11 13.28 12.60 -1.43
CA MET A 11 13.61 11.72 -2.54
C MET A 11 15.04 11.97 -2.99
N ASP A 12 15.72 10.92 -3.43
CA ASP A 12 17.02 11.08 -4.06
C ASP A 12 16.90 11.58 -5.51
N ALA A 13 18.03 11.90 -6.13
CA ALA A 13 18.10 12.41 -7.50
C ALA A 13 17.53 11.43 -8.56
N LYS A 14 17.30 10.16 -8.20
CA LYS A 14 16.71 9.13 -9.07
C LYS A 14 15.23 8.90 -8.76
N GLY A 15 14.62 9.73 -7.93
CA GLY A 15 13.21 9.59 -7.53
C GLY A 15 12.95 8.42 -6.58
N ARG A 16 13.98 7.93 -5.86
CA ARG A 16 13.81 6.84 -4.89
C ARG A 16 13.57 7.39 -3.49
N LEU A 17 12.71 6.72 -2.75
CA LEU A 17 12.47 6.96 -1.33
C LEU A 17 12.97 5.77 -0.50
N ARG A 18 13.74 6.03 0.55
CA ARG A 18 14.19 4.96 1.47
C ARG A 18 13.10 4.69 2.50
N ILE A 19 12.66 3.44 2.59
CA ILE A 19 11.70 3.01 3.62
C ILE A 19 12.38 3.05 5.00
N PRO A 20 11.76 3.68 6.02
CA PRO A 20 12.26 3.69 7.39
C PRO A 20 12.50 2.26 7.93
N CYS A 21 13.60 2.03 8.64
CA CYS A 21 13.94 0.70 9.16
C CYS A 21 12.86 0.10 10.06
N LYS A 22 12.12 0.93 10.81
CA LYS A 22 11.01 0.48 11.67
C LYS A 22 9.83 -0.14 10.90
N LEU A 23 9.66 0.25 9.64
CA LEU A 23 8.59 -0.28 8.77
C LEU A 23 9.06 -1.49 7.97
N LYS A 24 10.37 -1.62 7.69
CA LYS A 24 10.93 -2.73 6.90
C LYS A 24 10.62 -4.10 7.50
N SER A 25 10.71 -4.24 8.82
CA SER A 25 10.44 -5.52 9.49
C SER A 25 8.97 -5.94 9.43
N THR A 26 8.03 -4.99 9.36
CA THR A 26 6.61 -5.29 9.12
C THR A 26 6.33 -5.52 7.63
N LEU A 27 7.03 -4.80 6.74
CA LEU A 27 6.77 -4.82 5.31
C LEU A 27 7.36 -6.04 4.59
N GLY A 28 8.50 -6.54 5.07
CA GLY A 28 9.23 -7.65 4.44
C GLY A 28 10.23 -7.18 3.38
N SER A 29 10.82 -8.15 2.68
CA SER A 29 11.73 -7.92 1.54
C SER A 29 11.01 -7.41 0.30
N ASP A 30 9.79 -7.90 0.10
CA ASP A 30 8.97 -7.67 -1.08
C ASP A 30 7.66 -7.01 -0.67
N PHE A 31 7.21 -6.05 -1.47
CA PHE A 31 5.99 -5.32 -1.21
C PHE A 31 5.42 -4.74 -2.50
N ILE A 32 4.14 -4.38 -2.44
CA ILE A 32 3.39 -3.89 -3.58
C ILE A 32 3.04 -2.42 -3.36
N VAL A 33 3.24 -1.61 -4.40
CA VAL A 33 2.91 -0.19 -4.39
C VAL A 33 1.73 0.06 -5.32
N SER A 34 0.74 0.82 -4.87
CA SER A 34 -0.38 1.25 -5.69
C SER A 34 -0.59 2.76 -5.61
N ARG A 35 -1.30 3.32 -6.60
CA ARG A 35 -1.85 4.66 -6.48
C ARG A 35 -2.93 4.65 -5.40
N GLY A 36 -2.83 5.58 -4.46
CA GLY A 36 -3.81 5.85 -3.43
C GLY A 36 -4.69 7.05 -3.80
N VAL A 37 -5.56 7.43 -2.87
CA VAL A 37 -6.39 8.63 -3.00
C VAL A 37 -5.59 9.90 -2.71
N GLY A 38 -6.03 11.03 -3.28
CA GLY A 38 -5.43 12.34 -2.99
C GLY A 38 -4.00 12.51 -3.50
N GLY A 39 -3.62 11.83 -4.59
CA GLY A 39 -2.27 11.93 -5.16
C GLY A 39 -1.19 11.20 -4.35
N CYS A 40 -1.59 10.34 -3.41
CA CYS A 40 -0.68 9.56 -2.58
C CYS A 40 -0.37 8.18 -3.20
N LEU A 41 0.67 7.53 -2.66
CA LEU A 41 0.96 6.12 -2.91
C LEU A 41 0.62 5.30 -1.67
N PHE A 42 0.08 4.11 -1.88
CA PHE A 42 -0.10 3.10 -0.84
C PHE A 42 0.91 1.98 -1.02
N ILE A 43 1.32 1.39 0.11
CA ILE A 43 2.27 0.28 0.15
C ILE A 43 1.63 -0.83 0.97
N PHE A 44 1.66 -2.05 0.43
CA PHE A 44 1.08 -3.23 1.07
C PHE A 44 2.13 -4.33 1.21
N ALA A 45 2.13 -4.97 2.37
CA ALA A 45 2.83 -6.24 2.53
C ALA A 45 2.14 -7.34 1.68
N PRO A 46 2.88 -8.36 1.22
CA PRO A 46 2.36 -9.35 0.27
C PRO A 46 1.13 -10.11 0.79
N ASP A 47 1.14 -10.49 2.07
CA ASP A 47 0.03 -11.16 2.77
C ASP A 47 -1.27 -10.35 2.71
N LYS A 48 -1.16 -9.02 2.80
CA LYS A 48 -2.33 -8.15 2.79
C LYS A 48 -3.00 -8.08 1.43
N ILE A 49 -2.24 -8.25 0.35
CA ILE A 49 -2.78 -8.21 -1.01
C ILE A 49 -3.69 -9.41 -1.27
N GLU A 50 -3.32 -10.59 -0.79
CA GLU A 50 -4.16 -11.78 -0.89
C GLU A 50 -5.50 -11.58 -0.16
N GLU A 51 -5.48 -11.01 1.04
CA GLU A 51 -6.70 -10.67 1.79
C GLU A 51 -7.57 -9.64 1.04
N ILE A 52 -6.95 -8.63 0.43
CA ILE A 52 -7.65 -7.62 -0.37
C ILE A 52 -8.27 -8.26 -1.60
N GLN A 53 -7.54 -9.12 -2.31
CA GLN A 53 -8.03 -9.83 -3.49
C GLN A 53 -9.22 -10.72 -3.15
N HIS A 54 -9.14 -11.48 -2.05
CA HIS A 54 -10.26 -12.29 -1.58
C HIS A 54 -11.48 -11.44 -1.23
N LYS A 55 -11.28 -10.31 -0.54
CA LYS A 55 -12.36 -9.37 -0.24
C LYS A 55 -12.99 -8.80 -1.50
N LEU A 56 -12.17 -8.36 -2.46
CA LEU A 56 -12.66 -7.82 -3.73
C LEU A 56 -13.41 -8.88 -4.55
N ALA A 57 -12.94 -10.12 -4.59
CA ALA A 57 -13.62 -11.22 -5.27
C ALA A 57 -14.97 -11.57 -4.63
N SER A 58 -15.11 -11.34 -3.32
CA SER A 58 -16.37 -11.57 -2.61
C SER A 58 -17.44 -10.49 -2.85
N ILE A 59 -17.07 -9.37 -3.47
CA ILE A 59 -18.02 -8.30 -3.82
C ILE A 59 -18.71 -8.70 -5.14
N PRO A 60 -20.06 -8.79 -5.18
CA PRO A 60 -20.78 -9.04 -6.41
C PRO A 60 -20.44 -7.97 -7.45
N PHE A 61 -19.93 -8.38 -8.61
CA PHE A 61 -19.73 -7.46 -9.74
C PHE A 61 -21.09 -7.10 -10.34
N GLY A 62 -21.76 -6.10 -9.76
CA GLY A 62 -23.05 -5.66 -10.23
C GLY A 62 -23.79 -4.83 -9.20
N ASP A 63 -23.46 -3.54 -9.13
CA ASP A 63 -24.47 -2.51 -9.25
C ASP A 63 -23.81 -1.30 -9.91
N LYS A 64 -24.30 -0.96 -11.12
CA LYS A 64 -24.13 0.38 -11.66
C LYS A 64 -24.66 1.32 -10.59
N GLN A 65 -23.79 2.08 -9.93
CA GLN A 65 -24.28 3.30 -9.28
C GLN A 65 -24.64 4.27 -10.41
N ASN A 66 -25.89 4.14 -10.87
CA ASN A 66 -26.61 5.12 -11.65
C ASN A 66 -26.68 6.41 -10.83
N GLN A 67 -26.07 7.48 -11.35
CA GLN A 67 -26.69 8.77 -11.68
C GLN A 67 -25.67 9.90 -11.58
#